data_AF-A0A7W7R5E9-F1
#
_entry.id   AF-A0A7W7R5E9-F1
#
_cell.length_a   1.000
_cell.length_b   1.000
_cell.length_c   1.000
_cell.angle_alpha   90.00
_cell.angle_beta   90.00
_cell.angle_gamma   90.00
#
_symmetry.space_group_name_H-M   'P 1'
#
loop_
_entity.id
_entity.type
_entity.pdbx_description
1 polymer ?
#
loop_
_entity_poly.entity_id
_entity_poly.type
_entity_poly.pdbx_seq_one_letter_code
_entity_poly.pdbx_strand_id
1 'polypeptide(L)'
;MSTTAKAPSPAAPVASPAKKYGQNLLQGLQKIGRSLQLPIAVLPAAGLLLRLGQDDVFGKDGLGWDKVAAVFGTAGSAVFDNLPLLFAVGIAIGFAKKADGSTALAALVGFLVYKNVLTAFPITDGHIADGKYVAATYQNPGVLGGIVIGLLSAVLWQKFHRTKLVDWLGFFNGRRLVPIIMAFVGTAVGVIFAEVWGPVGNAIGHLNNTLIGAGALGAGAFGLINRALLPVGMHQFVNSYAWFQAGDYTKADGTVVHGDLTRFFAGDPHAGQFMSGFFPIMMFALPAAALAIAHCARPERRKAVMGMMMSLALTSFVTGVTEPIEFAFVFIAPGLYAIHAVLTAVSMAVTWALGVHAGFTFSAGLLDYLLGYSKATDPLLIIPIGLAFAALYYVLFRFAITKFDLKTPGRESDEELEDVTKA
;
A
#
# COMPACT_ATOMS: atom_id res chain seq x y z
N MET A 1 -20.86 -56.36 46.88
CA MET A 1 -21.98 -55.55 46.36
C MET A 1 -21.78 -54.11 46.80
N SER A 2 -21.15 -53.33 45.92
CA SER A 2 -21.63 -52.06 45.34
C SER A 2 -21.47 -50.81 46.23
N THR A 3 -20.29 -50.21 46.16
CA THR A 3 -20.04 -48.81 46.55
C THR A 3 -20.43 -47.92 45.37
N THR A 4 -21.61 -47.31 45.43
CA THR A 4 -22.06 -46.33 44.43
C THR A 4 -21.30 -45.01 44.61
N ALA A 5 -20.33 -44.77 43.74
CA ALA A 5 -19.64 -43.49 43.60
C ALA A 5 -20.63 -42.43 43.06
N LYS A 6 -20.71 -41.29 43.74
CA LYS A 6 -21.53 -40.13 43.37
C LYS A 6 -20.86 -39.42 42.18
N ALA A 7 -21.58 -39.30 41.06
CA ALA A 7 -21.09 -38.61 39.87
C ALA A 7 -20.82 -37.11 40.14
N PRO A 8 -19.80 -36.49 39.52
CA PRO A 8 -19.56 -35.05 39.67
C PRO A 8 -20.66 -34.24 38.96
N SER A 9 -21.04 -33.12 39.56
CA SER A 9 -22.01 -32.17 38.99
C SER A 9 -21.51 -31.60 37.65
N PRO A 10 -22.38 -31.33 36.66
CA PRO A 10 -21.95 -30.73 35.40
C PRO A 10 -21.39 -29.33 35.66
N ALA A 11 -20.22 -29.04 35.09
CA ALA A 11 -19.66 -27.69 35.10
C ALA A 11 -20.62 -26.73 34.38
N ALA A 12 -20.85 -25.57 34.99
CA ALA A 12 -21.66 -24.51 34.40
C ALA A 12 -21.09 -24.12 33.02
N PRO A 13 -21.95 -23.85 32.01
CA PRO A 13 -21.46 -23.45 30.70
C PRO A 13 -20.70 -22.14 30.83
N VAL A 14 -19.42 -22.18 30.44
CA VAL A 14 -18.57 -20.98 30.36
C VAL A 14 -19.25 -20.03 29.37
N ALA A 15 -19.71 -18.89 29.87
CA ALA A 15 -20.32 -17.85 29.05
C ALA A 15 -19.34 -17.48 27.92
N SER A 16 -19.80 -17.63 26.67
CA SER A 16 -19.01 -17.21 25.50
C SER A 16 -18.70 -15.72 25.64
N PRO A 17 -17.44 -15.27 25.48
CA PRO A 17 -17.11 -13.87 25.64
C PRO A 17 -17.89 -13.05 24.61
N ALA A 18 -18.66 -12.08 25.09
CA ALA A 18 -19.42 -11.16 24.27
C ALA A 18 -18.48 -10.52 23.24
N LYS A 19 -18.69 -10.79 21.94
CA LYS A 19 -17.90 -10.24 20.84
C LYS A 19 -17.96 -8.71 20.89
N LYS A 20 -16.90 -8.06 21.38
CA LYS A 20 -16.77 -6.60 21.39
C LYS A 20 -16.72 -6.10 19.95
N TYR A 21 -17.72 -5.30 19.55
CA TYR A 21 -17.90 -4.75 18.20
C TYR A 21 -16.61 -4.18 17.57
N GLY A 22 -15.73 -3.55 18.36
CA GLY A 22 -14.44 -3.01 17.89
C GLY A 22 -13.40 -4.05 17.43
N GLN A 23 -13.45 -5.29 17.94
CA GLN A 23 -12.52 -6.35 17.50
C GLN A 23 -12.82 -6.81 16.07
N ASN A 24 -14.10 -6.85 15.68
CA ASN A 24 -14.49 -7.20 14.32
C ASN A 24 -14.08 -6.13 13.30
N LEU A 25 -14.15 -4.85 13.69
CA LEU A 25 -13.71 -3.73 12.85
C LEU A 25 -12.19 -3.77 12.62
N LEU A 26 -11.41 -3.93 13.70
CA LEU A 26 -9.95 -4.00 13.60
C LEU A 26 -9.48 -5.18 12.73
N GLN A 27 -10.07 -6.37 12.93
CA GLN A 27 -9.80 -7.53 12.10
C GLN A 27 -10.20 -7.32 10.63
N GLY A 28 -11.29 -6.57 10.39
CA GLY A 28 -11.71 -6.17 9.05
C GLY A 28 -10.67 -5.28 8.38
N LEU A 29 -10.22 -4.22 9.06
CA LEU A 29 -9.20 -3.30 8.55
C LEU A 29 -7.88 -4.02 8.26
N GLN A 30 -7.42 -4.91 9.16
CA GLN A 30 -6.22 -5.71 8.93
C GLN A 30 -6.34 -6.63 7.71
N LYS A 31 -7.51 -7.23 7.46
CA LYS A 31 -7.75 -8.05 6.27
C LYS A 31 -7.72 -7.22 4.99
N ILE A 32 -8.34 -6.04 5.01
CA ILE A 32 -8.28 -5.09 3.89
C ILE A 32 -6.83 -4.70 3.63
N GLY A 33 -6.09 -4.30 4.66
CA GLY A 33 -4.67 -3.94 4.57
C GLY A 33 -3.81 -5.03 3.94
N ARG A 34 -3.95 -6.29 4.38
CA ARG A 34 -3.23 -7.44 3.77
C ARG A 34 -3.64 -7.66 2.31
N SER A 35 -4.92 -7.49 1.99
CA SER A 35 -5.43 -7.68 0.63
C SER A 35 -4.91 -6.64 -0.37
N LEU A 36 -4.51 -5.46 0.11
CA LEU A 36 -3.90 -4.38 -0.70
C LEU A 36 -2.44 -4.68 -1.06
N GLN A 37 -1.75 -5.60 -0.37
CA GLN A 37 -0.34 -5.90 -0.65
C GLN A 37 -0.13 -6.65 -1.97
N LEU A 38 -1.03 -7.56 -2.32
CA LEU A 38 -0.92 -8.38 -3.53
C LEU A 38 -0.82 -7.55 -4.82
N PRO A 39 -1.70 -6.57 -5.10
CA PRO A 39 -1.57 -5.73 -6.28
C PRO A 39 -0.37 -4.78 -6.20
N ILE A 40 0.09 -4.41 -5.01
CA ILE A 40 1.25 -3.52 -4.82
C ILE A 40 2.57 -4.25 -5.09
N ALA A 41 2.62 -5.56 -4.85
CA ALA A 41 3.82 -6.37 -5.04
C ALA A 41 4.34 -6.42 -6.50
N VAL A 42 3.51 -6.07 -7.49
CA VAL A 42 3.92 -6.02 -8.91
C VAL A 42 4.52 -4.66 -9.32
N LEU A 43 4.32 -3.61 -8.51
CA LEU A 43 4.83 -2.26 -8.79
C LEU A 43 6.34 -2.17 -8.98
N PRO A 44 7.21 -2.85 -8.20
CA PRO A 44 8.65 -2.76 -8.42
C PRO A 44 9.07 -3.34 -9.79
N ALA A 45 8.42 -4.42 -10.24
CA ALA A 45 8.66 -4.96 -11.58
C ALA A 45 8.20 -3.96 -12.65
N ALA A 46 7.01 -3.38 -12.51
CA ALA A 46 6.50 -2.36 -13.44
C ALA A 46 7.38 -1.12 -13.49
N GLY A 47 7.83 -0.64 -12.34
CA GLY A 47 8.72 0.49 -12.19
C GLY A 47 10.07 0.27 -12.86
N LEU A 48 10.67 -0.91 -12.65
CA LEU A 48 11.91 -1.29 -13.32
C LEU A 48 11.74 -1.33 -14.84
N LEU A 49 10.67 -1.98 -15.34
CA LEU A 49 10.38 -2.02 -16.78
C LEU A 49 10.20 -0.60 -17.35
N LEU A 50 9.41 0.24 -16.69
CA LEU A 50 9.17 1.63 -17.10
C LEU A 50 10.48 2.44 -17.12
N ARG A 51 11.35 2.22 -16.12
CA ARG A 51 12.63 2.91 -16.01
C ARG A 51 13.61 2.50 -17.11
N LEU A 52 13.70 1.21 -17.41
CA LEU A 52 14.50 0.71 -18.53
C LEU A 52 14.02 1.28 -19.87
N GLY A 53 12.74 1.62 -19.97
CA GLY A 53 12.16 2.25 -21.16
C GLY A 53 12.43 3.73 -21.35
N GLN A 54 13.14 4.41 -20.45
CA GLN A 54 13.39 5.85 -20.55
C GLN A 54 14.51 6.20 -21.55
N ASP A 55 14.44 7.40 -22.10
CA ASP A 55 15.38 7.93 -23.11
C ASP A 55 16.83 7.91 -22.61
N ASP A 56 17.07 8.20 -21.33
CA ASP A 56 18.39 8.25 -20.69
C ASP A 56 18.94 6.88 -20.26
N VAL A 57 18.21 5.78 -20.51
CA VAL A 57 18.64 4.41 -20.17
C VAL A 57 18.83 3.59 -21.45
N PHE A 58 17.76 3.02 -22.00
CA PHE A 58 17.84 2.27 -23.25
C PHE A 58 17.50 3.11 -24.47
N GLY A 59 16.87 4.28 -24.31
CA GLY A 59 16.49 5.11 -25.44
C GLY A 59 17.63 5.96 -26.00
N LYS A 60 17.24 6.97 -26.78
CA LYS A 60 18.12 7.82 -27.60
C LYS A 60 19.27 8.51 -26.87
N ASP A 61 19.08 8.87 -25.60
CA ASP A 61 20.05 9.63 -24.80
C ASP A 61 20.94 8.70 -23.94
N GLY A 62 20.63 7.39 -23.92
CA GLY A 62 21.40 6.33 -23.26
C GLY A 62 22.08 5.40 -24.27
N LEU A 63 21.58 4.17 -24.39
CA LEU A 63 22.16 3.14 -25.29
C LEU A 63 21.76 3.28 -26.77
N GLY A 64 20.81 4.17 -27.10
CA GLY A 64 20.30 4.35 -28.48
C GLY A 64 19.45 3.16 -28.98
N TRP A 65 18.93 2.34 -28.08
CA TRP A 65 18.10 1.17 -28.40
C TRP A 65 16.61 1.53 -28.35
N ASP A 66 16.18 2.49 -29.17
CA ASP A 66 14.84 3.09 -29.10
C ASP A 66 13.69 2.08 -29.10
N LYS A 67 13.78 1.03 -29.93
CA LYS A 67 12.76 -0.03 -29.96
C LYS A 67 12.73 -0.85 -28.66
N VAL A 68 13.89 -1.12 -28.07
CA VAL A 68 13.99 -1.83 -26.80
C VAL A 68 13.42 -0.95 -25.70
N ALA A 69 13.77 0.34 -25.66
CA ALA A 69 13.22 1.31 -24.74
C ALA A 69 11.68 1.37 -24.83
N ALA A 70 11.12 1.46 -26.05
CA ALA A 70 9.69 1.46 -26.26
C ALA A 70 9.00 0.17 -25.76
N VAL A 71 9.61 -1.01 -25.97
CA VAL A 71 9.09 -2.29 -25.46
C VAL A 71 9.03 -2.28 -23.93
N PHE A 72 10.12 -1.91 -23.27
CA PHE A 72 10.20 -1.87 -21.81
C PHE A 72 9.27 -0.82 -21.21
N GLY A 73 9.23 0.38 -21.79
CA GLY A 73 8.34 1.46 -21.38
C GLY A 73 6.88 1.09 -21.48
N THR A 74 6.46 0.51 -22.62
CA THR A 74 5.08 0.05 -22.83
C THR A 74 4.70 -1.08 -21.88
N ALA A 75 5.60 -2.03 -21.65
CA ALA A 75 5.37 -3.14 -20.72
C ALA A 75 5.20 -2.65 -19.27
N GLY A 76 6.00 -1.67 -18.84
CA GLY A 76 5.86 -1.03 -17.53
C GLY A 76 4.53 -0.28 -17.40
N SER A 77 4.19 0.56 -18.39
CA SER A 77 2.93 1.33 -18.40
C SER A 77 1.69 0.44 -18.32
N ALA A 78 1.69 -0.74 -18.94
CA ALA A 78 0.55 -1.67 -18.89
C ALA A 78 0.08 -1.99 -17.46
N VAL A 79 1.01 -2.06 -16.50
CA VAL A 79 0.65 -2.27 -15.08
C VAL A 79 0.05 -1.01 -14.47
N PHE A 80 0.68 0.15 -14.66
CA PHE A 80 0.23 1.44 -14.13
C PHE A 80 -1.16 1.84 -14.69
N ASP A 81 -1.37 1.65 -16.00
CA ASP A 81 -2.61 1.98 -16.71
C ASP A 81 -3.80 1.09 -16.27
N ASN A 82 -3.51 -0.07 -15.68
CA ASN A 82 -4.52 -1.04 -15.22
C ASN A 82 -4.55 -1.21 -13.70
N LEU A 83 -3.94 -0.30 -12.93
CA LEU A 83 -3.91 -0.37 -11.46
C LEU A 83 -5.28 -0.58 -10.82
N PRO A 84 -6.34 0.17 -11.18
CA PRO A 84 -7.66 -0.06 -10.59
C PRO A 84 -8.17 -1.50 -10.73
N LEU A 85 -7.92 -2.12 -11.89
CA LEU A 85 -8.30 -3.51 -12.13
C LEU A 85 -7.45 -4.48 -11.31
N LEU A 86 -6.13 -4.25 -11.24
CA LEU A 86 -5.23 -5.05 -10.41
C LEU A 86 -5.65 -5.01 -8.94
N PHE A 87 -6.03 -3.83 -8.43
CA PHE A 87 -6.57 -3.69 -7.07
C PHE A 87 -7.90 -4.42 -6.90
N ALA A 88 -8.81 -4.34 -7.87
CA ALA A 88 -10.08 -5.09 -7.79
C ALA A 88 -9.84 -6.60 -7.67
N VAL A 89 -8.99 -7.16 -8.53
CA VAL A 89 -8.67 -8.60 -8.51
C VAL A 89 -7.88 -8.98 -7.26
N GLY A 90 -6.83 -8.21 -6.93
CA GLY A 90 -5.94 -8.48 -5.81
C GLY A 90 -6.66 -8.46 -4.46
N ILE A 91 -7.54 -7.48 -4.24
CA ILE A 91 -8.36 -7.42 -3.03
C ILE A 91 -9.38 -8.54 -2.99
N ALA A 92 -10.01 -8.86 -4.12
CA ALA A 92 -10.99 -9.94 -4.17
C ALA A 92 -10.37 -11.27 -3.73
N ILE A 93 -9.13 -11.55 -4.16
CA ILE A 93 -8.35 -12.73 -3.77
C ILE A 93 -7.92 -12.64 -2.31
N GLY A 94 -7.30 -11.52 -1.90
CA GLY A 94 -6.70 -11.37 -0.58
C GLY A 94 -7.72 -11.25 0.57
N PHE A 95 -8.92 -10.75 0.28
CA PHE A 95 -10.01 -10.63 1.26
C PHE A 95 -10.83 -11.92 1.39
N ALA A 96 -10.87 -12.75 0.34
CA ALA A 96 -11.59 -14.01 0.38
C ALA A 96 -10.96 -14.98 1.39
N LYS A 97 -11.77 -15.58 2.27
CA LYS A 97 -11.30 -16.58 3.26
C LYS A 97 -10.58 -17.77 2.62
N LYS A 98 -10.89 -18.07 1.36
CA LYS A 98 -10.24 -19.09 0.54
C LYS A 98 -10.01 -18.50 -0.85
N ALA A 99 -8.75 -18.46 -1.28
CA ALA A 99 -8.41 -18.07 -2.64
C ALA A 99 -9.01 -19.09 -3.62
N ASP A 100 -9.89 -18.62 -4.50
CA ASP A 100 -10.50 -19.39 -5.58
C ASP A 100 -10.47 -18.52 -6.84
N GLY A 101 -10.06 -19.09 -7.96
CA GLY A 101 -9.95 -18.35 -9.23
C GLY A 101 -11.27 -17.73 -9.69
N SER A 102 -12.41 -18.29 -9.29
CA SER A 102 -13.73 -17.72 -9.60
C SER A 102 -14.00 -16.39 -8.88
N THR A 103 -13.36 -16.13 -7.73
CA THR A 103 -13.42 -14.82 -7.06
C THR A 103 -12.72 -13.74 -7.87
N ALA A 104 -11.54 -14.07 -8.44
CA ALA A 104 -10.80 -13.18 -9.32
C ALA A 104 -11.57 -12.88 -10.61
N LEU A 105 -12.16 -13.91 -11.22
CA LEU A 105 -13.01 -13.75 -12.40
C LEU A 105 -14.23 -12.87 -12.12
N ALA A 106 -14.86 -13.04 -10.96
CA ALA A 106 -15.99 -12.20 -10.56
C ALA A 106 -15.61 -10.72 -10.41
N ALA A 107 -14.44 -10.44 -9.82
CA ALA A 107 -13.90 -9.08 -9.72
C ALA A 107 -13.56 -8.46 -11.06
N LEU A 108 -12.92 -9.23 -11.95
CA LEU A 108 -12.63 -8.79 -13.31
C LEU A 108 -13.91 -8.42 -14.06
N VAL A 109 -14.92 -9.31 -14.06
CA VAL A 109 -16.20 -9.05 -14.74
C VAL A 109 -16.90 -7.84 -14.15
N GLY A 110 -17.02 -7.77 -12.82
CA GLY A 110 -17.64 -6.62 -12.15
C GLY A 110 -16.93 -5.31 -12.45
N PHE A 111 -15.60 -5.30 -12.49
CA PHE A 111 -14.80 -4.12 -12.76
C PHE A 111 -14.92 -3.66 -14.21
N LEU A 112 -14.86 -4.57 -15.19
CA LEU A 112 -15.00 -4.22 -16.60
C LEU A 112 -16.39 -3.64 -16.90
N VAL A 113 -17.44 -4.22 -16.32
CA VAL A 113 -18.81 -3.67 -16.46
C VAL A 113 -18.91 -2.30 -15.78
N TYR A 114 -18.44 -2.18 -14.53
CA TYR A 114 -18.37 -0.90 -13.82
C TYR A 114 -17.65 0.19 -14.63
N LYS A 115 -16.46 -0.11 -15.16
CA LYS A 115 -15.65 0.82 -15.95
C LYS A 115 -16.37 1.28 -17.21
N ASN A 116 -17.02 0.37 -17.92
CA ASN A 116 -17.76 0.71 -19.14
C ASN A 116 -19.06 1.46 -18.85
N VAL A 117 -19.70 1.21 -17.71
CA VAL A 117 -20.91 1.94 -17.33
C VAL A 117 -20.61 3.41 -17.04
N LEU A 118 -19.45 3.73 -16.46
CA LEU A 118 -19.01 5.12 -16.29
C LEU A 118 -18.95 5.88 -17.63
N THR A 119 -18.63 5.20 -18.73
CA THR A 119 -18.57 5.86 -20.05
C THR A 119 -19.94 6.19 -20.64
N ALA A 120 -21.03 5.71 -20.03
CA ALA A 120 -22.39 6.11 -20.40
C ALA A 120 -22.78 7.49 -19.83
N PHE A 121 -21.96 8.07 -18.95
CA PHE A 121 -22.21 9.35 -18.27
C PHE A 121 -21.02 10.31 -18.50
N PRO A 122 -20.91 10.93 -19.70
CA PRO A 122 -19.85 11.91 -19.95
C PRO A 122 -20.04 13.15 -19.07
N ILE A 123 -18.94 13.64 -18.50
CA ILE A 123 -18.88 14.95 -17.83
C ILE A 123 -18.79 16.06 -18.89
N THR A 124 -17.95 15.83 -19.90
CA THR A 124 -17.85 16.66 -21.10
C THR A 124 -17.98 15.81 -22.33
N ASP A 125 -18.77 16.25 -23.29
CA ASP A 125 -18.90 15.57 -24.57
C ASP A 125 -17.62 15.68 -25.42
N GLY A 126 -17.39 14.64 -26.22
CA GLY A 126 -16.33 14.63 -27.21
C GLY A 126 -16.64 15.66 -28.30
N HIS A 127 -15.65 16.47 -28.65
CA HIS A 127 -15.82 17.54 -29.62
C HIS A 127 -14.56 17.75 -30.46
N ILE A 128 -14.70 18.43 -31.59
CA ILE A 128 -13.56 18.83 -32.42
C ILE A 128 -13.09 20.21 -31.95
N ALA A 129 -11.83 20.30 -31.52
CA ALA A 129 -11.14 21.55 -31.22
C ALA A 129 -9.87 21.63 -32.08
N ASP A 130 -9.68 22.75 -32.81
CA ASP A 130 -8.51 22.98 -33.68
C ASP A 130 -8.20 21.83 -34.66
N GLY A 131 -9.25 21.23 -35.24
CA GLY A 131 -9.14 20.12 -36.18
C GLY A 131 -8.74 18.77 -35.55
N LYS A 132 -8.66 18.69 -34.21
CA LYS A 132 -8.38 17.45 -33.46
C LYS A 132 -9.61 17.03 -32.66
N TYR A 133 -9.85 15.72 -32.59
CA TYR A 133 -10.89 15.17 -31.71
C TYR A 133 -10.40 15.16 -30.27
N VAL A 134 -11.13 15.88 -29.42
CA VAL A 134 -11.00 15.85 -27.96
C VAL A 134 -12.00 14.82 -27.44
N ALA A 135 -11.48 13.78 -26.77
CA ALA A 135 -12.32 12.71 -26.24
C ALA A 135 -13.23 13.22 -25.11
N ALA A 136 -14.41 12.60 -24.98
CA ALA A 136 -15.25 12.80 -23.81
C ALA A 136 -14.51 12.44 -22.52
N THR A 137 -14.82 13.16 -21.45
CA THR A 137 -14.27 12.91 -20.11
C THR A 137 -15.33 12.27 -19.23
N TYR A 138 -14.90 11.45 -18.28
CA TYR A 138 -15.78 10.65 -17.43
C TYR A 138 -15.32 10.73 -15.99
N GLN A 139 -16.23 10.40 -15.06
CA GLN A 139 -15.83 10.21 -13.67
C GLN A 139 -14.80 9.08 -13.59
N ASN A 140 -13.66 9.35 -12.94
CA ASN A 140 -12.61 8.36 -12.76
C ASN A 140 -12.27 8.19 -11.26
N PRO A 141 -12.91 7.22 -10.59
CA PRO A 141 -12.58 6.89 -9.21
C PRO A 141 -11.24 6.16 -9.04
N GLY A 142 -10.61 5.76 -10.14
CA GLY A 142 -9.33 5.05 -10.19
C GLY A 142 -9.27 3.87 -9.22
N VAL A 143 -8.19 3.81 -8.45
CA VAL A 143 -7.91 2.70 -7.52
C VAL A 143 -9.02 2.51 -6.48
N LEU A 144 -9.69 3.59 -6.06
CA LEU A 144 -10.80 3.51 -5.09
C LEU A 144 -12.00 2.73 -5.66
N GLY A 145 -12.35 2.95 -6.93
CA GLY A 145 -13.36 2.15 -7.61
C GLY A 145 -12.96 0.66 -7.70
N GLY A 146 -11.68 0.41 -8.00
CA GLY A 146 -11.10 -0.93 -7.96
C GLY A 146 -11.27 -1.60 -6.60
N ILE A 147 -10.94 -0.88 -5.52
CA ILE A 147 -11.06 -1.39 -4.14
C ILE A 147 -12.50 -1.80 -3.82
N VAL A 148 -13.47 -0.94 -4.14
CA VAL A 148 -14.89 -1.20 -3.88
C VAL A 148 -15.37 -2.45 -4.62
N ILE A 149 -15.05 -2.57 -5.92
CA ILE A 149 -15.41 -3.75 -6.71
C ILE A 149 -14.76 -5.02 -6.15
N GLY A 150 -13.48 -4.96 -5.75
CA GLY A 150 -12.78 -6.09 -5.17
C GLY A 150 -13.42 -6.58 -3.86
N LEU A 151 -13.76 -5.67 -2.95
CA LEU A 151 -14.42 -5.99 -1.69
C LEU A 151 -15.82 -6.59 -1.92
N LEU A 152 -16.62 -5.97 -2.80
CA LEU A 152 -17.94 -6.50 -3.16
C LEU A 152 -17.84 -7.91 -3.74
N SER A 153 -16.87 -8.14 -4.62
CA SER A 153 -16.62 -9.44 -5.22
C SER A 153 -16.30 -10.51 -4.17
N ALA A 154 -15.42 -10.19 -3.22
CA ALA A 154 -15.07 -11.13 -2.15
C ALA A 154 -16.25 -11.45 -1.23
N VAL A 155 -17.05 -10.44 -0.86
CA VAL A 155 -18.23 -10.61 0.01
C VAL A 155 -19.32 -11.42 -0.71
N LEU A 156 -19.63 -11.09 -1.95
CA LEU A 156 -20.65 -11.76 -2.74
C LEU A 156 -20.23 -13.18 -3.11
N TRP A 157 -18.96 -13.42 -3.38
CA TRP A 157 -18.44 -14.78 -3.56
C TRP A 157 -18.65 -15.62 -2.31
N GLN A 158 -18.26 -15.11 -1.13
CA GLN A 158 -18.45 -15.85 0.13
C GLN A 158 -19.92 -16.21 0.38
N LYS A 159 -20.84 -15.31 0.00
CA LYS A 159 -22.27 -15.52 0.16
C LYS A 159 -22.87 -16.49 -0.87
N PHE A 160 -22.51 -16.39 -2.14
CA PHE A 160 -23.23 -17.03 -3.24
C PHE A 160 -22.49 -18.17 -3.96
N HIS A 161 -21.21 -18.43 -3.66
CA HIS A 161 -20.41 -19.46 -4.36
C HIS A 161 -20.93 -20.91 -4.23
N ARG A 162 -21.88 -21.18 -3.32
CA ARG A 162 -22.52 -22.50 -3.12
C ARG A 162 -24.02 -22.49 -3.38
N THR A 163 -24.57 -21.38 -3.87
CA THR A 163 -26.00 -21.25 -4.13
C THR A 163 -26.45 -22.19 -5.24
N LYS A 164 -27.57 -22.88 -5.01
CA LYS A 164 -28.28 -23.65 -6.03
C LYS A 164 -29.53 -22.89 -6.46
N LEU A 165 -29.68 -22.75 -7.76
CA LEU A 165 -30.83 -22.19 -8.46
C LEU A 165 -31.79 -23.32 -8.85
N VAL A 166 -32.95 -22.91 -9.38
CA VAL A 166 -33.94 -23.81 -10.00
C VAL A 166 -33.33 -24.59 -11.18
N ASP A 167 -33.89 -25.77 -11.47
CA ASP A 167 -33.25 -26.78 -12.33
C ASP A 167 -32.86 -26.27 -13.72
N TRP A 168 -33.71 -25.46 -14.37
CA TRP A 168 -33.42 -24.91 -15.69
C TRP A 168 -32.29 -23.86 -15.69
N LEU A 169 -31.99 -23.25 -14.54
CA LEU A 169 -30.84 -22.36 -14.32
C LEU A 169 -29.62 -23.11 -13.75
N GLY A 170 -29.66 -24.44 -13.68
CA GLY A 170 -28.64 -25.25 -13.01
C GLY A 170 -27.21 -25.06 -13.54
N PHE A 171 -27.07 -24.63 -14.81
CA PHE A 171 -25.78 -24.28 -15.40
C PHE A 171 -25.07 -23.15 -14.62
N PHE A 172 -25.82 -22.19 -14.07
CA PHE A 172 -25.26 -21.03 -13.38
C PHE A 172 -24.99 -21.29 -11.90
N ASN A 173 -25.19 -22.51 -11.39
CA ASN A 173 -25.03 -22.81 -9.97
C ASN A 173 -23.63 -22.55 -9.40
N GLY A 174 -23.60 -22.22 -8.12
CA GLY A 174 -22.41 -22.09 -7.30
C GLY A 174 -21.46 -21.00 -7.79
N ARG A 175 -20.19 -21.36 -8.03
CA ARG A 175 -19.12 -20.41 -8.39
C ARG A 175 -19.38 -19.66 -9.71
N ARG A 176 -20.16 -20.24 -10.63
CA ARG A 176 -20.55 -19.61 -11.92
C ARG A 176 -21.56 -18.48 -11.74
N LEU A 177 -22.34 -18.49 -10.65
CA LEU A 177 -23.33 -17.45 -10.36
C LEU A 177 -22.66 -16.12 -10.03
N VAL A 178 -21.52 -16.17 -9.35
CA VAL A 178 -20.91 -14.97 -8.74
C VAL A 178 -20.47 -13.94 -9.80
N PRO A 179 -19.77 -14.30 -10.90
CA PRO A 179 -19.47 -13.34 -11.96
C PRO A 179 -20.72 -12.72 -12.60
N ILE A 180 -21.82 -13.47 -12.70
CA ILE A 180 -23.09 -12.97 -13.26
C ILE A 180 -23.68 -11.92 -12.32
N ILE A 181 -23.76 -12.22 -11.02
CA ILE A 181 -24.17 -11.23 -10.01
C ILE A 181 -23.26 -9.99 -10.09
N MET A 182 -21.95 -10.19 -10.22
CA MET A 182 -21.00 -9.09 -10.30
C MET A 182 -21.17 -8.21 -11.54
N ALA A 183 -21.66 -8.71 -12.67
CA ALA A 183 -22.00 -7.87 -13.81
C ALA A 183 -23.13 -6.88 -13.47
N PHE A 184 -24.20 -7.34 -12.82
CA PHE A 184 -25.29 -6.46 -12.38
C PHE A 184 -24.86 -5.51 -11.26
N VAL A 185 -24.04 -5.99 -10.32
CA VAL A 185 -23.47 -5.15 -9.26
C VAL A 185 -22.53 -4.10 -9.85
N GLY A 186 -21.68 -4.46 -10.80
CA GLY A 186 -20.82 -3.52 -11.53
C GLY A 186 -21.63 -2.46 -12.26
N THR A 187 -22.78 -2.83 -12.83
CA THR A 187 -23.72 -1.88 -13.44
C THR A 187 -24.26 -0.90 -12.41
N ALA A 188 -24.81 -1.41 -11.30
CA ALA A 188 -25.36 -0.56 -10.25
C ALA A 188 -24.30 0.37 -9.63
N VAL A 189 -23.11 -0.16 -9.33
CA VAL A 189 -21.98 0.62 -8.78
C VAL A 189 -21.49 1.65 -9.79
N GLY A 190 -21.43 1.31 -11.08
CA GLY A 190 -21.05 2.25 -12.14
C GLY A 190 -21.98 3.46 -12.21
N VAL A 191 -23.30 3.23 -12.19
CA VAL A 191 -24.30 4.32 -12.14
C VAL A 191 -24.15 5.15 -10.86
N ILE A 192 -24.00 4.50 -9.70
CA ILE A 192 -23.83 5.22 -8.42
C ILE A 192 -22.59 6.11 -8.46
N PHE A 193 -21.46 5.60 -8.95
CA PHE A 193 -20.24 6.41 -9.04
C PHE A 193 -20.34 7.49 -10.12
N ALA A 194 -20.97 7.24 -11.26
CA ALA A 194 -21.18 8.27 -12.28
C ALA A 194 -21.90 9.51 -11.70
N GLU A 195 -22.92 9.30 -10.87
CA GLU A 195 -23.75 10.37 -10.30
C GLU A 195 -23.14 10.99 -9.03
N VAL A 196 -22.58 10.15 -8.15
CA VAL A 196 -22.19 10.57 -6.80
C VAL A 196 -20.70 10.90 -6.69
N TRP A 197 -19.86 10.45 -7.64
CA TRP A 197 -18.41 10.62 -7.52
C TRP A 197 -17.97 12.08 -7.62
N GLY A 198 -18.64 12.93 -8.40
CA GLY A 198 -18.24 14.33 -8.57
C GLY A 198 -18.01 15.09 -7.25
N PRO A 199 -19.01 15.19 -6.36
CA PRO A 199 -18.84 15.81 -5.04
C PRO A 199 -17.77 15.15 -4.17
N VAL A 200 -17.68 13.82 -4.18
CA VAL A 200 -16.70 13.06 -3.39
C VAL A 200 -15.28 13.34 -3.90
N GLY A 201 -15.08 13.23 -5.21
CA GLY A 201 -13.82 13.53 -5.89
C GLY A 201 -13.37 14.96 -5.64
N ASN A 202 -14.28 15.93 -5.70
CA ASN A 202 -13.98 17.34 -5.39
C ASN A 202 -13.56 17.53 -3.93
N ALA A 203 -14.24 16.88 -2.99
CA ALA A 203 -13.91 16.98 -1.57
C ALA A 203 -12.52 16.38 -1.27
N ILE A 204 -12.22 15.21 -1.82
CA ILE A 204 -10.90 14.57 -1.65
C ILE A 204 -9.83 15.40 -2.37
N GLY A 205 -10.12 15.89 -3.58
CA GLY A 205 -9.22 16.77 -4.35
C GLY A 205 -8.89 18.05 -3.60
N HIS A 206 -9.87 18.69 -2.93
CA HIS A 206 -9.63 19.89 -2.13
C HIS A 206 -8.77 19.61 -0.90
N LEU A 207 -9.07 18.54 -0.15
CA LEU A 207 -8.24 18.11 0.97
C LEU A 207 -6.79 17.86 0.52
N ASN A 208 -6.64 17.21 -0.63
CA ASN A 208 -5.36 16.90 -1.20
C ASN A 208 -4.59 18.13 -1.67
N ASN A 209 -5.24 19.05 -2.39
CA ASN A 209 -4.61 20.30 -2.82
C ASN A 209 -4.21 21.17 -1.62
N THR A 210 -4.96 21.06 -0.51
CA THR A 210 -4.57 21.67 0.77
C THR A 210 -3.29 21.06 1.32
N LEU A 211 -3.16 19.72 1.32
CA LEU A 211 -1.93 19.05 1.73
C LEU A 211 -0.76 19.39 0.80
N ILE A 212 -0.98 19.41 -0.52
CA ILE A 212 0.06 19.79 -1.49
C ILE A 212 0.52 21.23 -1.21
N GLY A 213 -0.44 22.17 -1.13
CA GLY A 213 -0.17 23.59 -0.87
C GLY A 213 0.49 23.87 0.49
N ALA A 214 0.34 22.98 1.48
CA ALA A 214 1.02 23.08 2.77
C ALA A 214 2.53 22.73 2.71
N GLY A 215 3.05 22.31 1.54
CA GLY A 215 4.46 22.04 1.31
C GLY A 215 5.05 21.05 2.31
N ALA A 216 6.09 21.48 3.04
CA ALA A 216 6.78 20.64 4.02
C ALA A 216 5.84 20.13 5.13
N LEU A 217 4.91 20.97 5.59
CA LEU A 217 3.93 20.55 6.60
C LEU A 217 2.96 19.50 6.03
N GLY A 218 2.60 19.63 4.77
CA GLY A 218 1.78 18.64 4.05
C GLY A 218 2.48 17.29 3.91
N ALA A 219 3.75 17.30 3.53
CA ALA A 219 4.59 16.09 3.47
C ALA A 219 4.66 15.42 4.86
N GLY A 220 4.89 16.21 5.91
CA GLY A 220 4.92 15.72 7.28
C GLY A 220 3.60 15.12 7.74
N ALA A 221 2.48 15.81 7.51
CA ALA A 221 1.15 15.32 7.87
C ALA A 221 0.85 13.98 7.18
N PHE A 222 1.18 13.85 5.89
CA PHE A 222 1.05 12.60 5.17
C PHE A 222 1.93 11.49 5.78
N GLY A 223 3.20 11.77 6.10
CA GLY A 223 4.10 10.81 6.76
C GLY A 223 3.56 10.30 8.10
N LEU A 224 2.99 11.19 8.91
CA LEU A 224 2.37 10.84 10.19
C LEU A 224 1.17 9.91 10.01
N ILE A 225 0.24 10.27 9.11
CA ILE A 225 -0.97 9.49 8.82
C ILE A 225 -0.58 8.12 8.26
N ASN A 226 0.40 8.08 7.35
CA ASN A 226 0.92 6.86 6.75
C ASN A 226 1.42 5.89 7.83
N ARG A 227 2.30 6.33 8.73
CA ARG A 227 2.82 5.47 9.80
C ARG A 227 1.73 5.10 10.82
N ALA A 228 0.86 6.03 11.20
CA ALA A 228 -0.23 5.73 12.13
C ALA A 228 -1.16 4.61 11.63
N LEU A 229 -1.37 4.52 10.32
CA LEU A 229 -2.25 3.53 9.69
C LEU A 229 -1.53 2.23 9.27
N LEU A 230 -0.20 2.17 9.40
CA LEU A 230 0.57 0.99 9.02
C LEU A 230 0.25 -0.28 9.81
N PRO A 231 0.07 -0.25 11.14
CA PRO A 231 -0.18 -1.46 11.93
C PRO A 231 -1.47 -2.20 11.54
N VAL A 232 -2.41 -1.49 10.92
CA VAL A 232 -3.67 -2.03 10.40
C VAL A 232 -3.67 -2.16 8.87
N GLY A 233 -2.55 -1.86 8.22
CA GLY A 233 -2.37 -1.94 6.76
C GLY A 233 -3.13 -0.87 5.96
N MET A 234 -3.82 0.07 6.61
CA MET A 234 -4.62 1.10 5.95
C MET A 234 -3.78 2.23 5.34
N HIS A 235 -2.50 2.30 5.65
CA HIS A 235 -1.55 3.19 4.98
C HIS A 235 -1.54 3.02 3.46
N GLN A 236 -1.77 1.79 2.97
CA GLN A 236 -1.85 1.51 1.53
C GLN A 236 -3.03 2.20 0.84
N PHE A 237 -4.12 2.45 1.58
CA PHE A 237 -5.26 3.21 1.06
C PHE A 237 -4.87 4.68 0.85
N VAL A 238 -4.20 5.28 1.83
CA VAL A 238 -3.72 6.67 1.77
C VAL A 238 -2.66 6.82 0.68
N ASN A 239 -1.73 5.86 0.58
CA ASN A 239 -0.75 5.76 -0.50
C ASN A 239 -1.42 5.71 -1.87
N SER A 240 -2.41 4.85 -2.04
CA SER A 240 -3.08 4.67 -3.34
C SER A 240 -3.66 5.99 -3.85
N TYR A 241 -4.20 6.82 -2.97
CA TYR A 241 -4.70 8.13 -3.35
C TYR A 241 -3.55 9.13 -3.58
N ALA A 242 -2.64 9.28 -2.61
CA ALA A 242 -1.54 10.25 -2.69
C ALA A 242 -0.62 10.01 -3.91
N TRP A 243 -0.34 8.75 -4.24
CA TRP A 243 0.62 8.44 -5.29
C TRP A 243 -0.01 8.34 -6.67
N PHE A 244 -1.29 7.99 -6.78
CA PHE A 244 -1.94 7.75 -8.08
C PHE A 244 -3.05 8.75 -8.44
N GLN A 245 -3.50 9.60 -7.50
CA GLN A 245 -4.62 10.52 -7.73
C GLN A 245 -4.35 11.96 -7.28
N ALA A 246 -3.41 12.19 -6.36
CA ALA A 246 -3.13 13.51 -5.84
C ALA A 246 -2.43 14.47 -6.83
N GLY A 247 -3.15 15.54 -7.17
CA GLY A 247 -2.65 16.62 -8.02
C GLY A 247 -2.57 16.22 -9.50
N ASP A 248 -2.42 17.22 -10.34
CA ASP A 248 -2.46 17.09 -11.79
C ASP A 248 -1.16 17.63 -12.41
N TYR A 249 -0.69 16.97 -13.47
CA TYR A 249 0.39 17.47 -14.31
C TYR A 249 0.03 17.26 -15.78
N THR A 250 0.06 18.34 -16.55
CA THR A 250 -0.17 18.30 -18.00
C THR A 250 1.17 18.22 -18.71
N LYS A 251 1.41 17.11 -19.41
CA LYS A 251 2.61 16.92 -20.22
C LYS A 251 2.61 17.85 -21.43
N ALA A 252 3.77 18.00 -22.07
CA ALA A 252 3.94 18.80 -23.28
C ALA A 252 3.04 18.36 -24.47
N ASP A 253 2.61 17.09 -24.48
CA ASP A 253 1.70 16.54 -25.49
C ASP A 253 0.20 16.77 -25.18
N GLY A 254 -0.12 17.45 -24.08
CA GLY A 254 -1.47 17.71 -23.61
C GLY A 254 -2.08 16.59 -22.75
N THR A 255 -1.37 15.47 -22.55
CA THR A 255 -1.84 14.38 -21.68
C THR A 255 -1.75 14.80 -20.21
N VAL A 256 -2.86 14.70 -19.49
CA VAL A 256 -2.89 14.92 -18.04
C VAL A 256 -2.58 13.62 -17.31
N VAL A 257 -1.68 13.67 -16.34
CA VAL A 257 -1.41 12.58 -15.40
C VAL A 257 -1.70 13.02 -13.97
N HIS A 258 -2.10 12.05 -13.14
CA HIS A 258 -2.52 12.29 -11.75
C HIS A 258 -1.67 11.51 -10.76
N GLY A 259 -1.54 12.05 -9.56
CA GLY A 259 -0.84 11.39 -8.46
C GLY A 259 0.65 11.70 -8.39
N ASP A 260 1.15 11.85 -7.17
CA ASP A 260 2.51 12.31 -6.90
C ASP A 260 3.59 11.42 -7.54
N LEU A 261 3.37 10.09 -7.55
CA LEU A 261 4.27 9.14 -8.20
C LEU A 261 4.24 9.27 -9.71
N THR A 262 3.05 9.24 -10.31
CA THR A 262 2.90 9.31 -11.77
C THR A 262 3.42 10.64 -12.31
N ARG A 263 3.15 11.74 -11.60
CA ARG A 263 3.62 13.10 -11.92
C ARG A 263 5.14 13.18 -11.88
N PHE A 264 5.78 12.64 -10.83
CA PHE A 264 7.24 12.59 -10.73
C PHE A 264 7.89 11.88 -11.93
N PHE A 265 7.40 10.68 -12.28
CA PHE A 265 7.95 9.94 -13.43
C PHE A 265 7.59 10.55 -14.79
N ALA A 266 6.52 11.34 -14.87
CA ALA A 266 6.20 12.16 -16.02
C ALA A 266 7.06 13.44 -16.15
N GLY A 267 7.93 13.72 -15.18
CA GLY A 267 8.86 14.85 -15.19
C GLY A 267 8.31 16.13 -14.56
N ASP A 268 7.29 16.04 -13.69
CA ASP A 268 6.82 17.19 -12.91
C ASP A 268 7.87 17.59 -11.86
N PRO A 269 8.46 18.80 -11.93
CA PRO A 269 9.47 19.25 -10.98
C PRO A 269 8.89 19.56 -9.58
N HIS A 270 7.57 19.57 -9.42
CA HIS A 270 6.89 19.82 -8.15
C HIS A 270 6.23 18.57 -7.56
N ALA A 271 6.61 17.39 -8.05
CA ALA A 271 6.15 16.10 -7.53
C ALA A 271 7.20 15.42 -6.63
N GLY A 272 6.77 14.40 -5.89
CA GLY A 272 7.57 13.68 -4.90
C GLY A 272 7.34 14.13 -3.45
N GLN A 273 6.37 15.02 -3.21
CA GLN A 273 6.07 15.56 -1.87
C GLN A 273 5.68 14.49 -0.86
N PHE A 274 4.93 13.49 -1.31
CA PHE A 274 4.47 12.35 -0.51
C PHE A 274 5.39 11.15 -0.63
N MET A 275 6.63 11.35 -1.11
CA MET A 275 7.58 10.28 -1.42
C MET A 275 8.99 10.54 -0.85
N SER A 276 9.54 11.73 -1.08
CA SER A 276 10.97 12.05 -0.88
C SER A 276 11.50 11.71 0.51
N GLY A 277 10.76 12.07 1.57
CA GLY A 277 11.24 11.88 2.94
C GLY A 277 11.06 10.47 3.50
N PHE A 278 10.61 9.51 2.70
CA PHE A 278 10.71 8.09 3.06
C PHE A 278 12.13 7.56 2.87
N PHE A 279 12.89 8.04 1.88
CA PHE A 279 14.26 7.54 1.64
C PHE A 279 15.16 7.62 2.90
N PRO A 280 15.21 8.74 3.67
CA PRO A 280 15.99 8.79 4.92
C PRO A 280 15.54 7.74 5.95
N ILE A 281 14.25 7.43 6.03
CA ILE A 281 13.72 6.47 7.00
C ILE A 281 14.06 5.04 6.60
N MET A 282 13.78 4.69 5.35
CA MET A 282 13.88 3.33 4.81
C MET A 282 15.34 2.91 4.63
N MET A 283 16.19 3.82 4.14
CA MET A 283 17.59 3.52 3.85
C MET A 283 18.51 3.70 5.07
N PHE A 284 18.14 4.50 6.07
CA PHE A 284 19.06 4.85 7.15
C PHE A 284 18.47 4.66 8.54
N ALA A 285 17.31 5.27 8.83
CA ALA A 285 16.75 5.28 10.17
C ALA A 285 16.35 3.88 10.68
N LEU A 286 15.60 3.12 9.88
CA LEU A 286 15.16 1.77 10.26
C LEU A 286 16.29 0.74 10.28
N PRO A 287 17.25 0.74 9.34
CA PRO A 287 18.49 -0.02 9.50
C PRO A 287 19.24 0.28 10.80
N ALA A 288 19.32 1.55 11.20
CA ALA A 288 19.94 1.95 12.46
C ALA A 288 19.15 1.49 13.69
N ALA A 289 17.80 1.50 13.63
CA ALA A 289 16.95 0.91 14.67
C ALA A 289 17.14 -0.61 14.78
N ALA A 290 17.23 -1.32 13.66
CA ALA A 290 17.49 -2.76 13.63
C ALA A 290 18.86 -3.09 14.27
N LEU A 291 19.89 -2.29 13.98
CA LEU A 291 21.19 -2.40 14.64
C LEU A 291 21.11 -2.13 16.15
N ALA A 292 20.35 -1.12 16.58
CA ALA A 292 20.14 -0.82 17.99
C ALA A 292 19.43 -1.98 18.73
N ILE A 293 18.41 -2.58 18.12
CA ILE A 293 17.72 -3.78 18.63
C ILE A 293 18.72 -4.93 18.80
N ALA A 294 19.52 -5.21 17.77
CA ALA A 294 20.53 -6.26 17.82
C ALA A 294 21.58 -6.04 18.91
N HIS A 295 22.05 -4.81 19.10
CA HIS A 295 22.99 -4.49 20.18
C HIS A 295 22.38 -4.60 21.58
N CYS A 296 21.07 -4.38 21.72
CA CYS A 296 20.37 -4.50 23.00
C CYS A 296 19.95 -5.94 23.34
N ALA A 297 20.05 -6.89 22.41
CA ALA A 297 19.80 -8.31 22.67
C ALA A 297 20.74 -8.86 23.77
N ARG A 298 20.27 -9.86 24.51
CA ARG A 298 21.09 -10.55 25.53
C ARG A 298 22.34 -11.19 24.91
N PRO A 299 23.49 -11.23 25.61
CA PRO A 299 24.75 -11.72 25.07
C PRO A 299 24.66 -13.07 24.35
N GLU A 300 23.93 -14.02 24.92
CA GLU A 300 23.72 -15.38 24.43
C GLU A 300 22.91 -15.45 23.13
N ARG A 301 22.03 -14.46 22.86
CA ARG A 301 21.21 -14.40 21.62
C ARG A 301 21.70 -13.39 20.61
N ARG A 302 22.63 -12.51 20.98
CA ARG A 302 23.08 -11.36 20.18
C ARG A 302 23.51 -11.76 18.76
N LYS A 303 24.19 -12.89 18.60
CA LYS A 303 24.63 -13.36 17.28
C LYS A 303 23.44 -13.72 16.36
N ALA A 304 22.45 -14.42 16.89
CA ALA A 304 21.25 -14.80 16.14
C ALA A 304 20.38 -13.57 15.79
N VAL A 305 20.17 -12.68 16.77
CA VAL A 305 19.39 -11.46 16.56
C VAL A 305 20.11 -10.50 15.62
N MET A 306 21.43 -10.39 15.69
CA MET A 306 22.22 -9.59 14.75
C MET A 306 22.04 -10.10 13.32
N GLY A 307 22.14 -11.41 13.09
CA GLY A 307 21.91 -11.99 11.76
C GLY A 307 20.50 -11.68 11.23
N MET A 308 19.48 -11.85 12.07
CA MET A 308 18.09 -11.55 11.73
C MET A 308 17.90 -10.06 11.40
N MET A 309 18.27 -9.17 12.32
CA MET A 309 18.09 -7.72 12.16
C MET A 309 18.90 -7.16 11.00
N MET A 310 20.10 -7.68 10.71
CA MET A 310 20.86 -7.30 9.52
C MET A 310 20.16 -7.69 8.23
N SER A 311 19.54 -8.87 8.17
CA SER A 311 18.74 -9.28 7.01
C SER A 311 17.56 -8.33 6.80
N LEU A 312 16.82 -7.99 7.87
CA LEU A 312 15.69 -7.06 7.79
C LEU A 312 16.13 -5.65 7.41
N ALA A 313 17.25 -5.17 7.98
CA ALA A 313 17.87 -3.89 7.65
C ALA A 313 18.28 -3.82 6.18
N LEU A 314 18.87 -4.88 5.64
CA LEU A 314 19.24 -4.96 4.23
C LEU A 314 18.00 -4.95 3.33
N THR A 315 16.94 -5.66 3.71
CA THR A 315 15.66 -5.60 2.99
C THR A 315 15.11 -4.17 2.97
N SER A 316 15.02 -3.51 4.11
CA SER A 316 14.58 -2.10 4.19
C SER A 316 15.48 -1.17 3.36
N PHE A 317 16.80 -1.34 3.46
CA PHE A 317 17.74 -0.50 2.73
C PHE A 317 17.62 -0.66 1.22
N VAL A 318 17.55 -1.90 0.72
CA VAL A 318 17.59 -2.19 -0.72
C VAL A 318 16.23 -1.97 -1.37
N THR A 319 15.16 -2.51 -0.76
CA THR A 319 13.82 -2.53 -1.36
C THR A 319 12.88 -1.50 -0.76
N GLY A 320 13.19 -0.98 0.43
CA GLY A 320 12.32 -0.05 1.14
C GLY A 320 11.20 -0.73 1.95
N VAL A 321 11.15 -2.06 2.01
CA VAL A 321 10.15 -2.80 2.80
C VAL A 321 10.50 -2.71 4.28
N THR A 322 9.59 -2.16 5.07
CA THR A 322 9.85 -1.71 6.45
C THR A 322 9.09 -2.52 7.49
N GLU A 323 8.00 -3.17 7.09
CA GLU A 323 7.07 -3.88 7.96
C GLU A 323 7.74 -4.94 8.84
N PRO A 324 8.70 -5.75 8.36
CA PRO A 324 9.37 -6.73 9.23
C PRO A 324 10.11 -6.09 10.42
N ILE A 325 10.69 -4.89 10.24
CA ILE A 325 11.38 -4.16 11.32
C ILE A 325 10.33 -3.50 12.22
N GLU A 326 9.36 -2.80 11.65
CA GLU A 326 8.33 -2.11 12.43
C GLU A 326 7.48 -3.07 13.27
N PHE A 327 7.14 -4.24 12.71
CA PHE A 327 6.38 -5.27 13.42
C PHE A 327 7.17 -5.93 14.55
N ALA A 328 8.50 -5.85 14.52
CA ALA A 328 9.33 -6.33 15.63
C ALA A 328 9.19 -5.49 16.90
N PHE A 329 8.63 -4.28 16.84
CA PHE A 329 8.46 -3.42 18.03
C PHE A 329 7.11 -2.72 18.15
N VAL A 330 6.28 -2.64 17.11
CA VAL A 330 4.99 -1.90 17.15
C VAL A 330 4.06 -2.37 18.28
N PHE A 331 3.98 -3.69 18.51
CA PHE A 331 3.11 -4.27 19.54
C PHE A 331 3.78 -4.35 20.91
N ILE A 332 5.11 -4.37 20.93
CA ILE A 332 5.92 -4.49 22.16
C ILE A 332 6.15 -3.13 22.79
N ALA A 333 6.32 -2.09 21.97
CA ALA A 333 6.63 -0.73 22.37
C ALA A 333 5.80 0.31 21.58
N PRO A 334 4.47 0.41 21.82
CA PRO A 334 3.60 1.34 21.10
C PRO A 334 4.03 2.81 21.20
N GLY A 335 4.58 3.22 22.35
CA GLY A 335 5.13 4.57 22.52
C GLY A 335 6.34 4.85 21.63
N LEU A 336 7.23 3.87 21.47
CA LEU A 336 8.37 3.97 20.55
C LEU A 336 7.90 4.02 19.09
N TYR A 337 6.81 3.31 18.77
CA TYR A 337 6.16 3.38 17.46
C TYR A 337 5.51 4.74 17.19
N ALA A 338 4.87 5.35 18.17
CA ALA A 338 4.35 6.71 18.04
C ALA A 338 5.47 7.72 17.74
N ILE A 339 6.61 7.59 18.43
CA ILE A 339 7.80 8.42 18.15
C ILE A 339 8.31 8.15 16.74
N HIS A 340 8.39 6.88 16.31
CA HIS A 340 8.75 6.53 14.94
C HIS A 340 7.84 7.21 13.92
N ALA A 341 6.52 7.21 14.11
CA ALA A 341 5.56 7.87 13.23
C ALA A 341 5.79 9.39 13.15
N VAL A 342 6.06 10.04 14.29
CA VAL A 342 6.41 11.48 14.33
C VAL A 342 7.73 11.75 13.63
N LEU A 343 8.75 10.92 13.83
CA LEU A 343 10.04 11.10 13.19
C LEU A 343 9.97 10.87 11.68
N THR A 344 9.13 9.96 11.20
CA THR A 344 8.82 9.84 9.77
C THR A 344 8.16 11.11 9.24
N ALA A 345 7.21 11.70 9.98
CA ALA A 345 6.62 12.99 9.62
C ALA A 345 7.67 14.11 9.54
N VAL A 346 8.59 14.16 10.51
CA VAL A 346 9.71 15.12 10.49
C VAL A 346 10.62 14.87 9.29
N SER A 347 10.94 13.62 8.97
CA SER A 347 11.73 13.26 7.78
C SER A 347 11.06 13.75 6.50
N MET A 348 9.76 13.48 6.34
CA MET A 348 8.96 13.99 5.21
C MET A 348 9.01 15.51 5.09
N ALA A 349 8.79 16.22 6.20
CA ALA A 349 8.80 17.68 6.21
C ALA A 349 10.19 18.25 5.92
N VAL A 350 11.23 17.75 6.58
CA VAL A 350 12.61 18.25 6.44
C VAL A 350 13.16 17.99 5.04
N THR A 351 12.96 16.79 4.50
CA THR A 351 13.43 16.46 3.14
C THR A 351 12.79 17.37 2.11
N TRP A 352 11.48 17.61 2.20
CA TRP A 352 10.79 18.53 1.30
C TRP A 352 11.22 19.99 1.52
N ALA A 353 11.36 20.44 2.77
CA ALA A 353 11.78 21.80 3.10
C ALA A 353 13.19 22.14 2.59
N LEU A 354 14.05 21.13 2.47
CA LEU A 354 15.40 21.25 1.92
C LEU A 354 15.45 21.17 0.38
N GLY A 355 14.29 21.13 -0.29
CA GLY A 355 14.19 21.15 -1.76
C GLY A 355 14.41 19.81 -2.44
N VAL A 356 14.47 18.70 -1.68
CA VAL A 356 14.68 17.37 -2.26
C VAL A 356 13.37 16.87 -2.85
N HIS A 357 13.35 16.67 -4.16
CA HIS A 357 12.22 16.07 -4.88
C HIS A 357 12.66 14.73 -5.46
N ALA A 358 12.28 13.65 -4.82
CA ALA A 358 12.61 12.29 -5.23
C ALA A 358 11.38 11.38 -5.19
N GLY A 359 11.21 10.57 -6.22
CA GLY A 359 10.16 9.57 -6.31
C GLY A 359 10.71 8.14 -6.32
N PHE A 360 9.80 7.19 -6.10
CA PHE A 360 10.04 5.76 -6.07
C PHE A 360 8.89 5.02 -6.75
N THR A 361 9.13 3.79 -7.18
CA THR A 361 8.12 2.94 -7.83
C THR A 361 7.51 1.94 -6.87
N PHE A 362 8.21 1.62 -5.78
CA PHE A 362 7.75 0.65 -4.80
C PHE A 362 7.77 1.16 -3.36
N SER A 363 8.94 1.44 -2.77
CA SER A 363 9.01 1.69 -1.32
C SER A 363 10.21 2.52 -0.84
N ALA A 364 10.81 3.34 -1.71
CA ALA A 364 11.90 4.26 -1.34
C ALA A 364 13.19 3.56 -0.85
N GLY A 365 13.49 2.36 -1.37
CA GLY A 365 14.77 1.68 -1.14
C GLY A 365 15.88 2.21 -2.04
N LEU A 366 17.11 1.68 -1.87
CA LEU A 366 18.27 1.98 -2.70
C LEU A 366 17.97 1.76 -4.19
N LEU A 367 17.23 0.72 -4.55
CA LEU A 367 16.86 0.48 -5.94
C LEU A 367 16.04 1.63 -6.51
N ASP A 368 15.02 2.10 -5.78
CA ASP A 368 14.22 3.24 -6.19
C ASP A 368 15.06 4.53 -6.24
N TYR A 369 15.99 4.71 -5.30
CA TYR A 369 16.88 5.87 -5.26
C TYR A 369 17.76 5.93 -6.52
N LEU A 370 18.34 4.79 -6.92
CA LEU A 370 19.17 4.69 -8.12
C LEU A 370 18.34 4.80 -9.40
N LEU A 371 17.18 4.15 -9.45
CA LEU A 371 16.29 4.20 -10.61
C LEU A 371 15.71 5.61 -10.80
N GLY A 372 15.32 6.30 -9.73
CA GLY A 372 14.77 7.66 -9.78
C GLY A 372 15.83 8.77 -9.88
N TYR A 373 17.12 8.45 -9.74
CA TYR A 373 18.19 9.43 -9.53
C TYR A 373 18.24 10.54 -10.58
N SER A 374 18.10 10.20 -11.88
CA SER A 374 18.22 11.19 -12.98
C SER A 374 17.03 12.14 -13.07
N LYS A 375 15.89 11.82 -12.44
CA LYS A 375 14.69 12.67 -12.39
C LYS A 375 14.59 13.46 -11.09
N ALA A 376 15.39 13.11 -10.08
CA ALA A 376 15.30 13.72 -8.77
C ALA A 376 15.97 15.11 -8.73
N THR A 377 15.42 16.00 -7.92
CA THR A 377 16.04 17.28 -7.55
C THR A 377 16.79 17.11 -6.25
N ASP A 378 18.07 17.49 -6.25
CA ASP A 378 18.99 17.37 -5.11
C ASP A 378 19.02 15.99 -4.40
N PRO A 379 19.05 14.85 -5.12
CA PRO A 379 18.98 13.52 -4.52
C PRO A 379 20.12 13.24 -3.53
N LEU A 380 21.29 13.86 -3.72
CA LEU A 380 22.44 13.68 -2.82
C LEU A 380 22.17 14.13 -1.38
N LEU A 381 21.26 15.09 -1.17
CA LEU A 381 20.88 15.55 0.18
C LEU A 381 20.15 14.48 1.00
N ILE A 382 19.60 13.44 0.36
CA ILE A 382 19.00 12.29 1.05
C ILE A 382 20.03 11.60 1.96
N ILE A 383 21.30 11.52 1.54
CA ILE A 383 22.35 10.83 2.29
C ILE A 383 22.64 11.53 3.64
N PRO A 384 23.02 12.83 3.71
CA PRO A 384 23.27 13.49 4.99
C PRO A 384 22.02 13.56 5.87
N ILE A 385 20.82 13.77 5.31
CA ILE A 385 19.56 13.72 6.07
C ILE A 385 19.38 12.32 6.66
N GLY A 386 19.53 11.28 5.84
CA GLY A 386 19.46 9.88 6.24
C GLY A 386 20.43 9.53 7.36
N LEU A 387 21.70 9.92 7.24
CA LEU A 387 22.72 9.69 8.27
C LEU A 387 22.37 10.38 9.60
N ALA A 388 21.82 11.59 9.56
CA ALA A 388 21.34 12.28 10.76
C ALA A 388 20.18 11.50 11.42
N PHE A 389 19.22 11.01 10.62
CA PHE A 389 18.14 10.17 11.11
C PHE A 389 18.62 8.81 11.63
N ALA A 390 19.63 8.19 11.01
CA ALA A 390 20.26 6.96 11.51
C ALA A 390 20.88 7.17 12.89
N ALA A 391 21.65 8.25 13.08
CA ALA A 391 22.25 8.58 14.36
C ALA A 391 21.16 8.79 15.44
N LEU A 392 20.12 9.57 15.10
CA LEU A 392 18.97 9.81 15.97
C LEU A 392 18.27 8.51 16.35
N TYR A 393 17.92 7.67 15.37
CA TYR A 393 17.21 6.41 15.60
C TYR A 393 18.05 5.44 16.43
N TYR A 394 19.34 5.29 16.13
CA TYR A 394 20.21 4.40 16.89
C TYR A 394 20.25 4.78 18.37
N VAL A 395 20.48 6.07 18.67
CA VAL A 395 20.54 6.57 20.05
C VAL A 395 19.18 6.44 20.73
N LEU A 396 18.11 6.86 20.07
CA LEU A 396 16.75 6.80 20.60
C LEU A 396 16.32 5.38 20.93
N PHE A 397 16.47 4.44 20.00
CA PHE A 397 16.09 3.05 20.21
C PHE A 397 16.91 2.43 21.32
N ARG A 398 18.24 2.61 21.31
CA ARG A 398 19.10 2.06 22.36
C ARG A 398 18.76 2.62 23.73
N PHE A 399 18.51 3.92 23.84
CA PHE A 399 18.06 4.56 25.07
C PHE A 399 16.70 4.00 25.51
N ALA A 400 15.69 4.00 24.64
CA ALA A 400 14.34 3.55 24.99
C ALA A 400 14.34 2.07 25.43
N ILE A 401 15.02 1.20 24.67
CA ILE A 401 15.07 -0.24 24.97
C ILE A 401 15.72 -0.49 26.33
N THR A 402 16.82 0.19 26.65
CA THR A 402 17.55 -0.02 27.91
C THR A 402 16.91 0.69 29.10
N LYS A 403 16.37 1.90 28.92
CA LYS A 403 15.77 2.70 29.99
C LYS A 403 14.41 2.16 30.45
N PHE A 404 13.61 1.65 29.52
CA PHE A 404 12.26 1.16 29.79
C PHE A 404 12.16 -0.38 29.75
N ASP A 405 13.30 -1.07 29.64
CA ASP A 405 13.40 -2.54 29.53
C ASP A 405 12.44 -3.15 28.50
N LEU A 406 12.41 -2.57 27.29
CA LEU A 406 11.53 -3.04 26.23
C LEU A 406 11.96 -4.45 25.78
N LYS A 407 10.98 -5.36 25.66
CA LYS A 407 11.19 -6.77 25.28
C LYS A 407 11.34 -6.97 23.77
N THR A 408 12.21 -6.18 23.14
CA THR A 408 12.53 -6.33 21.72
C THR A 408 13.16 -7.70 21.42
N PRO A 409 13.21 -8.16 20.16
CA PRO A 409 13.78 -9.46 19.82
C PRO A 409 15.16 -9.69 20.46
N GLY A 410 15.32 -10.81 21.17
CA GLY A 410 16.54 -11.12 21.93
C GLY A 410 16.52 -10.72 23.40
N ARG A 411 15.42 -10.16 23.91
CA ARG A 411 15.26 -9.71 25.31
C ARG A 411 14.05 -10.34 26.03
N GLU A 412 13.32 -11.23 25.36
CA GLU A 412 12.21 -12.04 25.90
C GLU A 412 12.66 -12.84 27.12
N SER A 413 11.74 -13.15 28.03
CA SER A 413 12.01 -14.02 29.19
C SER A 413 12.19 -15.49 28.77
N ASP A 414 12.80 -16.30 29.65
CA ASP A 414 13.07 -17.71 29.36
C ASP A 414 11.75 -18.52 29.27
N GLU A 415 10.73 -18.15 30.04
CA GLU A 415 9.37 -18.71 29.94
C GLU A 415 8.68 -18.37 28.60
N GLU A 416 8.77 -17.12 28.14
CA GLU A 416 8.19 -16.71 26.84
C GLU A 416 8.85 -17.43 25.66
N LEU A 417 10.11 -17.85 25.79
CA LEU A 417 10.83 -18.60 24.77
C LEU A 417 10.40 -20.07 24.68
N GLU A 418 10.00 -20.68 25.79
CA GLU A 418 9.46 -22.05 25.81
C GLU A 418 8.08 -22.14 25.13
N ASP A 419 7.24 -21.12 25.26
CA ASP A 419 5.91 -21.10 24.65
C ASP A 419 5.96 -20.93 23.12
N VAL A 420 6.91 -20.15 22.60
CA VAL A 420 7.08 -19.93 21.15
C VAL A 420 7.68 -21.15 20.43
N THR A 421 8.40 -22.01 21.14
CA THR A 421 9.02 -23.23 20.57
C THR A 421 8.12 -24.47 20.66
N LYS A 422 7.04 -24.42 21.45
CA LYS A 422 6.02 -25.47 21.58
C LYS A 422 4.80 -25.27 20.66
N ALA A 423 4.64 -24.08 20.06
CA ALA A 423 3.60 -23.75 19.08
C ALA A 423 4.11 -23.89 17.64
#